data_AF-A0A3D4YSE1-F1
#
_entry.id   AF-A0A3D4YSE1-F1
#
_cell.length_a   1.000
_cell.length_b   1.000
_cell.length_c   1.000
_cell.angle_alpha   90.00
_cell.angle_beta   90.00
_cell.angle_gamma   90.00
#
_symmetry.space_group_name_H-M   'P 1'
#
loop_
_entity.id
_entity.type
_entity.pdbx_description
1 polymer ?
#
loop_
_entity_poly.entity_id
_entity_poly.type
_entity_poly.pdbx_seq_one_letter_code
_entity_poly.pdbx_strand_id
1 'polypeptide(L)'
;RGPDKVQVGVVTGLAGTGAVVQSLARDSTLVVTTYDDSAAARALRTGKVALLVVPGSAKDSIRYVYDRGRSEAVNARLMVDRAIQTGAGRVDAVRATDTYVTEAGSRYIDFLIPGLLGMNLMGSSIWGLGFSIVTARSKKLLKRLMATPMSRAQYLLSYLCSRLVFLILEVVTLVGFGHW
;
A
#
# COMPACT_ATOMS: atom_id res chain seq x y z
N ARG A 1 5.52 -4.66 9.80
CA ARG A 1 6.08 -4.72 8.43
C ARG A 1 7.45 -4.05 8.48
N GLY A 2 8.51 -4.74 8.06
CA GLY A 2 9.84 -4.12 7.98
C GLY A 2 9.86 -2.94 6.99
N PRO A 3 10.90 -2.08 7.01
CA PRO A 3 11.01 -0.97 6.08
C PRO A 3 10.96 -1.49 4.64
N ASP A 4 10.22 -0.80 3.78
CA ASP A 4 10.16 -1.13 2.35
C ASP A 4 11.58 -1.07 1.79
N LYS A 5 12.03 -2.20 1.23
CA LYS A 5 13.37 -2.31 0.65
C LYS A 5 13.36 -1.65 -0.72
N VAL A 6 14.18 -0.61 -0.89
CA VAL A 6 14.24 0.14 -2.13
C VAL A 6 15.09 -0.62 -3.15
N GLN A 7 14.52 -0.90 -4.32
CA GLN A 7 15.24 -1.58 -5.39
C GLN A 7 16.07 -0.58 -6.21
N VAL A 8 17.38 -0.80 -6.25
CA VAL A 8 18.34 0.08 -6.93
C VAL A 8 19.12 -0.73 -7.95
N GLY A 9 19.22 -0.19 -9.17
CA GLY A 9 20.04 -0.76 -10.23
C GLY A 9 21.41 -0.09 -10.30
N VAL A 10 22.47 -0.87 -10.53
CA VAL A 10 23.82 -0.34 -10.84
C VAL A 10 24.23 -0.82 -12.22
N VAL A 11 24.66 0.09 -13.08
CA VAL A 11 25.10 -0.26 -14.44
C VAL A 11 26.51 -0.88 -14.40
N THR A 12 26.66 -2.05 -15.02
CA THR A 12 27.94 -2.75 -15.18
C THR A 12 28.69 -2.24 -16.41
N GLY A 13 30.02 -2.09 -16.31
CA GLY A 13 30.87 -1.79 -17.47
C GLY A 13 31.89 -0.66 -17.30
N LEU A 14 31.93 0.00 -16.12
CA LEU A 14 32.83 1.12 -15.87
C LEU A 14 33.69 0.86 -14.62
N ALA A 15 34.92 1.39 -14.64
CA ALA A 15 35.89 1.25 -13.54
C ALA A 15 35.35 1.96 -12.29
N GLY A 16 34.73 1.23 -11.37
CA GLY A 16 34.10 1.77 -10.17
C GLY A 16 32.84 1.04 -9.71
N THR A 17 32.25 0.16 -10.55
CA THR A 17 31.04 -0.60 -10.20
C THR A 17 31.21 -1.41 -8.90
N GLY A 18 32.37 -2.03 -8.68
CA GLY A 18 32.61 -2.85 -7.48
C GLY A 18 32.59 -2.05 -6.17
N ALA A 19 33.20 -0.87 -6.14
CA ALA A 19 33.23 -0.02 -4.96
C ALA A 19 31.83 0.54 -4.63
N VAL A 20 31.07 0.92 -5.66
CA VAL A 20 29.69 1.41 -5.50
C VAL A 20 28.77 0.32 -4.96
N VAL A 21 28.82 -0.89 -5.53
CA VAL A 21 28.02 -2.03 -5.05
C VAL A 21 28.35 -2.37 -3.61
N GLN A 22 29.63 -2.35 -3.23
CA GLN A 22 30.04 -2.65 -1.85
C GLN A 22 29.56 -1.59 -0.86
N SER A 23 29.62 -0.31 -1.22
CA SER A 23 29.10 0.78 -0.37
C SER A 23 27.58 0.68 -0.19
N LEU A 24 26.85 0.31 -1.24
CA LEU A 24 25.39 0.15 -1.18
C LEU A 24 24.97 -1.12 -0.42
N ALA A 25 25.75 -2.21 -0.52
CA ALA A 25 25.49 -3.46 0.19
C ALA A 25 25.65 -3.35 1.71
N ARG A 26 26.31 -2.29 2.21
CA ARG A 26 26.39 -2.01 3.66
C ARG A 26 25.06 -1.52 4.23
N ASP A 27 24.16 -1.03 3.41
CA ASP A 27 22.85 -0.54 3.83
C ASP A 27 21.79 -1.64 3.63
N SER A 28 21.18 -2.11 4.72
CA SER A 28 20.19 -3.20 4.71
C SER A 28 18.83 -2.79 4.14
N THR A 29 18.61 -1.49 3.93
CA THR A 29 17.38 -0.94 3.33
C THR A 29 17.40 -0.94 1.80
N LEU A 30 18.56 -1.14 1.19
CA LEU A 30 18.76 -1.12 -0.26
C LEU A 30 18.90 -2.54 -0.82
N VAL A 31 18.17 -2.83 -1.90
CA VAL A 31 18.35 -4.07 -2.69
C VAL A 31 19.04 -3.70 -3.98
N VAL A 32 20.33 -4.03 -4.06
CA VAL A 32 21.19 -3.68 -5.18
C VAL A 32 21.15 -4.80 -6.21
N THR A 33 20.78 -4.47 -7.45
CA THR A 33 20.88 -5.40 -8.59
C THR A 33 21.75 -4.78 -9.67
N THR A 34 22.70 -5.54 -10.19
CA THR A 34 23.56 -5.11 -11.29
C THR A 34 22.89 -5.41 -12.63
N TYR A 35 22.92 -4.45 -13.54
CA TYR A 35 22.34 -4.58 -14.88
C TYR A 35 23.35 -4.11 -15.94
N ASP A 36 23.30 -4.72 -17.12
CA ASP A 36 23.88 -4.15 -18.32
C ASP A 36 23.09 -2.90 -18.77
N ASP A 37 23.68 -2.00 -19.55
CA ASP A 37 23.11 -0.67 -19.86
C ASP A 37 21.70 -0.77 -20.48
N SER A 38 21.53 -1.70 -21.43
CA SER A 38 20.25 -1.96 -22.09
C SER A 38 19.19 -2.57 -21.17
N ALA A 39 19.61 -3.43 -20.23
CA ALA A 39 18.74 -4.06 -19.25
C ALA A 39 18.35 -3.08 -18.13
N ALA A 40 19.26 -2.18 -17.76
CA ALA A 40 19.06 -1.15 -16.74
C ALA A 40 17.96 -0.18 -17.17
N ALA A 41 18.03 0.35 -18.39
CA ALA A 41 17.01 1.24 -18.93
C ALA A 41 15.62 0.58 -18.95
N ARG A 42 15.56 -0.72 -19.29
CA ARG A 42 14.31 -1.48 -19.26
C ARG A 42 13.77 -1.62 -17.84
N ALA A 43 14.63 -1.96 -16.87
CA ALA A 43 14.24 -2.13 -15.48
C ALA A 43 13.68 -0.84 -14.86
N LEU A 44 14.27 0.31 -15.20
CA LEU A 44 13.76 1.62 -14.78
C LEU A 44 12.40 1.91 -15.42
N ARG A 45 12.26 1.67 -16.72
CA ARG A 45 11.00 1.89 -17.45
C ARG A 45 9.85 1.00 -16.93
N THR A 46 10.14 -0.26 -16.58
CA THR A 46 9.15 -1.18 -16.00
C THR A 46 8.88 -0.91 -14.51
N GLY A 47 9.61 0.03 -13.88
CA GLY A 47 9.48 0.32 -12.44
C GLY A 47 9.99 -0.80 -11.54
N LYS A 48 10.83 -1.71 -12.05
CA LYS A 48 11.44 -2.78 -11.23
C LYS A 48 12.50 -2.21 -10.29
N VAL A 49 13.16 -1.13 -10.71
CA VAL A 49 14.09 -0.35 -9.90
C VAL A 49 13.63 1.10 -9.81
N ALA A 50 13.81 1.70 -8.64
CA ALA A 50 13.45 3.10 -8.39
C ALA A 50 14.51 4.08 -8.92
N LEU A 51 15.78 3.66 -8.92
CA LEU A 51 16.93 4.48 -9.30
C LEU A 51 17.99 3.62 -10.00
N LEU A 52 18.64 4.18 -11.02
CA LEU A 52 19.85 3.65 -11.62
C LEU A 52 21.07 4.50 -11.23
N VAL A 53 22.15 3.82 -10.85
CA VAL A 53 23.46 4.41 -10.58
C VAL A 53 24.40 4.05 -11.73
N VAL A 54 24.92 5.07 -12.41
CA VAL A 54 25.89 4.93 -13.50
C VAL A 54 27.21 5.54 -13.02
N PRO A 55 28.22 4.73 -12.66
CA PRO A 55 29.57 5.23 -12.38
C PRO A 55 30.11 5.95 -13.62
N GLY A 56 30.72 7.12 -13.49
CA GLY A 56 31.34 7.82 -14.61
C GLY A 56 32.78 7.37 -14.84
N SER A 57 33.38 7.81 -15.96
CA SER A 57 34.78 7.47 -16.30
C SER A 57 35.81 8.13 -15.37
N ALA A 58 35.46 9.22 -14.68
CA ALA A 58 36.30 9.77 -13.63
C ALA A 58 36.01 9.06 -12.29
N LYS A 59 37.07 8.77 -11.53
CA LYS A 59 37.07 8.00 -10.28
C LYS A 59 36.05 8.47 -9.22
N ASP A 60 35.52 9.68 -9.37
CA ASP A 60 34.63 10.33 -8.41
C ASP A 60 33.36 10.94 -9.05
N SER A 61 33.08 10.58 -10.30
CA SER A 61 31.85 11.02 -10.98
C SER A 61 30.81 9.91 -10.93
N ILE A 62 29.60 10.22 -10.44
CA ILE A 62 28.49 9.27 -10.40
C ILE A 62 27.26 9.99 -10.96
N ARG A 63 26.57 9.31 -11.87
CA ARG A 63 25.33 9.81 -12.47
C ARG A 63 24.14 9.01 -11.95
N TYR A 64 23.16 9.73 -11.43
CA TYR A 64 21.89 9.18 -10.97
C TYR A 64 20.83 9.34 -12.05
N VAL A 65 20.20 8.24 -12.47
CA VAL A 65 19.14 8.24 -13.47
C VAL A 65 17.86 7.71 -12.81
N TYR A 66 16.86 8.58 -12.67
CA TYR A 66 15.58 8.26 -12.03
C TYR A 66 14.46 9.16 -12.52
N ASP A 67 13.22 8.73 -12.27
CA ASP A 67 12.01 9.50 -12.55
C ASP A 67 11.64 10.37 -11.35
N ARG A 68 11.78 11.70 -11.49
CA ARG A 68 11.44 12.67 -10.43
C ARG A 68 9.95 12.69 -10.08
N GLY A 69 9.07 12.22 -10.97
CA GLY A 69 7.63 12.12 -10.71
C GLY A 69 7.28 11.06 -9.66
N ARG A 70 8.21 10.16 -9.34
CA ARG A 70 8.02 9.10 -8.35
C ARG A 70 8.68 9.50 -7.03
N SER A 71 7.89 9.68 -5.99
CA SER A 71 8.38 10.01 -4.63
C SER A 71 9.39 8.98 -4.11
N GLU A 72 9.15 7.69 -4.38
CA GLU A 72 10.07 6.59 -4.05
C GLU A 72 11.45 6.78 -4.70
N ALA A 73 11.50 7.20 -5.96
CA ALA A 73 12.75 7.38 -6.70
C ALA A 73 13.55 8.58 -6.18
N VAL A 74 12.87 9.64 -5.74
CA VAL A 74 13.51 10.80 -5.07
C VAL A 74 14.12 10.38 -3.74
N ASN A 75 13.41 9.57 -2.94
CA ASN A 75 13.94 9.04 -1.68
C ASN A 75 15.12 8.08 -1.93
N ALA A 76 14.98 7.17 -2.90
CA ALA A 76 16.04 6.26 -3.32
C ALA A 76 17.33 7.01 -3.68
N ARG A 77 17.23 8.13 -4.40
CA ARG A 77 18.38 8.99 -4.73
C ARG A 77 19.07 9.52 -3.48
N LEU A 78 18.33 9.97 -2.47
CA LEU A 78 18.92 10.50 -1.23
C LEU A 78 19.59 9.40 -0.42
N MET A 79 18.96 8.23 -0.30
CA MET A 79 19.52 7.07 0.42
C MET A 79 20.81 6.56 -0.24
N VAL A 80 20.78 6.40 -1.56
CA VAL A 80 21.93 5.92 -2.35
C VAL A 80 23.08 6.91 -2.32
N ASP A 81 22.81 8.21 -2.45
CA ASP A 81 23.81 9.27 -2.33
C ASP A 81 24.46 9.26 -0.94
N ARG A 82 23.66 9.16 0.13
CA ARG A 82 24.16 9.03 1.51
C ARG A 82 25.06 7.80 1.68
N ALA A 83 24.62 6.63 1.20
CA ALA A 83 25.38 5.39 1.32
C ALA A 83 26.72 5.43 0.59
N ILE A 84 26.73 5.96 -0.64
CA ILE A 84 27.95 6.12 -1.45
C ILE A 84 28.91 7.12 -0.80
N GLN A 85 28.41 8.30 -0.40
CA GLN A 85 29.24 9.35 0.21
C GLN A 85 29.83 8.91 1.56
N THR A 86 29.05 8.20 2.38
CA THR A 86 29.54 7.64 3.65
C THR A 86 30.59 6.56 3.39
N GLY A 87 30.39 5.71 2.37
CA GLY A 87 31.40 4.75 1.92
C GLY A 87 32.69 5.40 1.41
N ALA A 88 32.60 6.60 0.83
CA ALA A 88 33.73 7.41 0.39
C ALA A 88 34.43 8.21 1.52
N GLY A 89 33.92 8.12 2.77
CA GLY A 89 34.55 8.75 3.93
C GLY A 89 33.93 10.08 4.38
N ARG A 90 32.73 10.42 3.90
CA ARG A 90 31.99 11.60 4.39
C ARG A 90 31.78 11.53 5.91
N VAL A 91 32.11 12.61 6.60
CA VAL A 91 31.79 12.85 8.01
C VAL A 91 30.61 13.82 8.09
N ASP A 92 29.51 13.40 8.71
CA ASP A 92 28.37 14.28 8.92
C ASP A 92 28.71 15.32 10.00
N ALA A 93 28.61 16.61 9.67
CA ALA A 93 28.98 17.71 10.57
C ALA A 93 28.01 17.89 11.75
N VAL A 94 26.78 17.37 11.64
CA VAL A 94 25.74 17.49 12.66
C VAL A 94 25.33 16.11 13.13
N ARG A 95 25.31 15.90 14.45
CA ARG A 95 24.83 14.65 15.05
C ARG A 95 23.30 14.67 15.12
N ALA A 96 22.66 13.99 14.18
CA ALA A 96 21.23 13.74 14.19
C ALA A 96 20.89 12.54 15.10
N THR A 97 19.70 12.52 15.69
CA THR A 97 19.16 11.37 16.41
C THR A 97 17.71 11.19 15.98
N ASP A 98 17.39 10.00 15.50
CA ASP A 98 16.04 9.68 15.04
C ASP A 98 15.20 9.19 16.22
N THR A 99 14.02 9.78 16.39
CA THR A 99 13.00 9.29 17.32
C THR A 99 11.80 8.86 16.51
N TYR A 100 11.51 7.57 16.50
CA TYR A 100 10.37 7.03 15.77
C TYR A 100 9.10 7.20 16.59
N VAL A 101 8.12 7.91 16.04
CA VAL A 101 6.78 8.01 16.61
C VAL A 101 5.87 7.05 15.86
N THR A 102 5.31 6.07 16.58
CA THR A 102 4.25 5.20 16.04
C THR A 102 2.98 5.48 16.81
N GLU A 103 2.20 6.46 16.34
CA GLU A 103 0.84 6.68 16.84
C GLU A 103 -0.14 5.80 16.08
N ALA A 104 -0.90 4.97 16.81
CA ALA A 104 -2.03 4.24 16.25
C ALA A 104 -3.06 5.25 15.73
N GLY A 105 -3.45 5.16 14.45
CA GLY A 105 -4.31 6.15 13.81
C GLY A 105 -3.59 7.27 13.07
N SER A 106 -2.26 7.28 12.95
CA SER A 106 -1.54 8.20 12.05
C SER A 106 -1.59 7.75 10.58
N ARG A 107 -1.80 6.45 10.34
CA ARG A 107 -1.66 5.87 9.00
C ARG A 107 -2.98 6.05 8.25
N TYR A 108 -2.90 6.58 7.03
CA TYR A 108 -4.04 6.69 6.11
C TYR A 108 -4.83 5.38 5.94
N ILE A 109 -4.14 4.24 6.03
CA ILE A 109 -4.77 2.92 5.99
C ILE A 109 -5.76 2.68 7.13
N ASP A 110 -5.51 3.21 8.33
CA ASP A 110 -6.35 3.02 9.52
C ASP A 110 -7.71 3.74 9.34
N PHE A 111 -7.76 4.80 8.53
CA PHE A 111 -8.99 5.53 8.20
C PHE A 111 -9.64 5.08 6.89
N LEU A 112 -8.85 4.66 5.90
CA LEU A 112 -9.40 4.28 4.59
C LEU A 112 -10.12 2.92 4.62
N ILE A 113 -9.56 1.95 5.34
CA ILE A 113 -10.11 0.60 5.45
C ILE A 113 -11.56 0.61 5.95
N PRO A 114 -11.91 1.28 7.07
CA PRO A 114 -13.29 1.32 7.54
C PRO A 114 -14.23 2.03 6.54
N GLY A 115 -13.76 3.06 5.82
CA GLY A 115 -14.54 3.74 4.79
C GLY A 115 -14.86 2.86 3.58
N LEU A 116 -13.85 2.17 3.02
CA LEU A 116 -14.02 1.23 1.90
C LEU A 116 -14.93 0.05 2.25
N LEU A 117 -14.84 -0.43 3.49
CA LEU A 117 -15.73 -1.46 4.01
C LEU A 117 -17.17 -0.97 4.13
N GLY A 118 -17.38 0.22 4.72
CA GLY A 118 -18.70 0.84 4.81
C GLY A 118 -19.37 1.01 3.43
N MET A 119 -18.58 1.40 2.41
CA MET A 119 -19.07 1.50 1.03
C MET A 119 -19.46 0.14 0.44
N ASN A 120 -18.68 -0.92 0.66
CA ASN A 120 -19.02 -2.28 0.22
C ASN A 120 -20.30 -2.80 0.88
N LEU A 121 -20.45 -2.51 2.18
CA LEU A 121 -21.60 -2.92 2.98
C LEU A 121 -22.87 -2.17 2.58
N MET A 122 -22.76 -0.86 2.30
CA MET A 122 -23.84 -0.08 1.69
C MET A 122 -24.25 -0.62 0.32
N GLY A 123 -23.28 -0.89 -0.57
CA GLY A 123 -23.54 -1.44 -1.90
C GLY A 123 -24.26 -2.79 -1.85
N SER A 124 -23.79 -3.68 -0.98
CA SER A 124 -24.38 -5.01 -0.77
C SER A 124 -25.78 -4.91 -0.13
N SER A 125 -26.00 -3.94 0.75
CA SER A 125 -27.31 -3.68 1.35
C SER A 125 -28.33 -3.17 0.33
N ILE A 126 -27.93 -2.26 -0.57
CA ILE A 126 -28.82 -1.69 -1.58
C ILE A 126 -29.30 -2.75 -2.57
N TRP A 127 -28.39 -3.61 -3.05
CA TRP A 127 -28.72 -4.69 -3.97
C TRP A 127 -29.47 -5.83 -3.26
N GLY A 128 -29.01 -6.24 -2.07
CA GLY A 128 -29.60 -7.35 -1.33
C GLY A 128 -31.00 -7.08 -0.79
N LEU A 129 -31.23 -5.91 -0.18
CA LEU A 129 -32.53 -5.53 0.39
C LEU A 129 -33.50 -5.06 -0.70
N GLY A 130 -33.02 -4.27 -1.66
CA GLY A 130 -33.85 -3.78 -2.77
C GLY A 130 -34.46 -4.93 -3.56
N PHE A 131 -33.65 -5.93 -3.92
CA PHE A 131 -34.13 -7.08 -4.68
C PHE A 131 -35.05 -7.99 -3.85
N SER A 132 -34.76 -8.18 -2.57
CA SER A 132 -35.60 -9.00 -1.69
C SER A 132 -36.98 -8.39 -1.45
N ILE A 133 -37.07 -7.06 -1.26
CA ILE A 133 -38.34 -6.36 -1.09
C ILE A 133 -39.15 -6.37 -2.40
N VAL A 134 -38.51 -6.11 -3.53
CA VAL A 134 -39.15 -6.18 -4.85
C VAL A 134 -39.64 -7.60 -5.13
N THR A 135 -38.85 -8.62 -4.82
CA THR A 135 -39.24 -10.03 -4.99
C THR A 135 -40.41 -10.41 -4.08
N ALA A 136 -40.40 -9.98 -2.82
CA ALA A 136 -41.51 -10.22 -1.88
C ALA A 136 -42.81 -9.55 -2.35
N ARG A 137 -42.71 -8.35 -2.95
CA ARG A 137 -43.83 -7.63 -3.56
C ARG A 137 -44.33 -8.33 -4.83
N SER A 138 -43.44 -8.69 -5.75
CA SER A 138 -43.76 -9.36 -7.02
C SER A 138 -44.37 -10.75 -6.81
N LYS A 139 -43.92 -11.51 -5.80
CA LYS A 139 -44.47 -12.83 -5.46
C LYS A 139 -45.83 -12.76 -4.73
N LYS A 140 -46.40 -11.56 -4.51
CA LYS A 140 -47.65 -11.33 -3.78
C LYS A 140 -47.69 -12.06 -2.41
N LEU A 141 -46.53 -12.29 -1.78
CA LEU A 141 -46.44 -13.06 -0.54
C LEU A 141 -47.25 -12.40 0.58
N LEU A 142 -47.34 -11.07 0.59
CA LEU A 142 -48.24 -10.34 1.50
C LEU A 142 -49.72 -10.70 1.31
N LYS A 143 -50.19 -11.01 0.10
CA LYS A 143 -51.59 -11.46 -0.12
C LYS A 143 -51.82 -12.89 0.32
N ARG A 144 -50.81 -13.76 0.21
CA ARG A 144 -50.89 -15.17 0.67
C ARG A 144 -50.76 -15.28 2.19
N LEU A 145 -49.98 -14.39 2.80
CA LEU A 145 -49.83 -14.29 4.25
C LEU A 145 -51.05 -13.69 4.92
N MET A 146 -51.93 -12.94 4.25
CA MET A 146 -53.21 -12.49 4.82
C MET A 146 -54.18 -13.62 5.18
N ALA A 147 -53.94 -14.86 4.73
CA ALA A 147 -54.70 -16.03 5.16
C ALA A 147 -54.27 -16.54 6.57
N THR A 148 -53.20 -15.98 7.15
CA THR A 148 -52.77 -16.17 8.55
C THR A 148 -52.65 -14.78 9.19
N PRO A 149 -53.07 -14.53 10.44
CA PRO A 149 -53.24 -13.17 10.95
C PRO A 149 -51.90 -12.57 11.38
N MET A 150 -51.00 -12.31 10.43
CA MET A 150 -49.75 -11.61 10.71
C MET A 150 -49.86 -10.17 10.20
N SER A 151 -49.61 -9.22 11.10
CA SER A 151 -49.61 -7.79 10.79
C SER A 151 -48.49 -7.46 9.79
N ARG A 152 -48.77 -6.62 8.78
CA ARG A 152 -47.77 -6.12 7.83
C ARG A 152 -46.58 -5.46 8.53
N ALA A 153 -46.83 -4.85 9.69
CA ALA A 153 -45.81 -4.24 10.53
C ALA A 153 -44.89 -5.30 11.17
N GLN A 154 -45.43 -6.44 11.63
CA GLN A 154 -44.61 -7.52 12.20
C GLN A 154 -43.69 -8.15 11.17
N TYR A 155 -44.16 -8.35 9.93
CA TYR A 155 -43.31 -8.85 8.84
C TYR A 155 -42.16 -7.87 8.52
N LEU A 156 -42.47 -6.58 8.41
CA LEU A 156 -41.47 -5.55 8.15
C LEU A 156 -40.47 -5.42 9.32
N LEU A 157 -40.96 -5.51 10.55
CA LEU A 157 -40.16 -5.44 11.77
C LEU A 157 -39.21 -6.63 11.89
N SER A 158 -39.66 -7.85 11.62
CA SER A 158 -38.78 -9.04 11.61
C SER A 158 -37.66 -8.92 10.56
N TYR A 159 -37.97 -8.35 9.39
CA TYR A 159 -36.99 -8.13 8.33
C TYR A 159 -35.96 -7.05 8.73
N LEU A 160 -36.43 -5.96 9.33
CA LEU A 160 -35.57 -4.88 9.83
C LEU A 160 -34.67 -5.37 10.98
N CYS A 161 -35.23 -6.15 11.90
CA CYS A 161 -34.53 -6.68 13.07
C CYS A 161 -33.44 -7.70 12.66
N SER A 162 -33.76 -8.63 11.75
CA SER A 162 -32.77 -9.53 11.14
C SER A 162 -31.61 -8.76 10.51
N ARG A 163 -31.92 -7.67 9.79
CA ARG A 163 -30.88 -6.84 9.15
C ARG A 163 -30.01 -6.11 10.15
N LEU A 164 -30.61 -5.60 11.24
CA LEU A 164 -29.90 -4.90 12.30
C LEU A 164 -28.91 -5.82 13.02
N VAL A 165 -29.33 -7.06 13.30
CA VAL A 165 -28.46 -8.09 13.89
C VAL A 165 -27.29 -8.44 12.97
N PHE A 166 -27.55 -8.67 11.68
CA PHE A 166 -26.49 -8.93 10.71
C PHE A 166 -25.52 -7.76 10.57
N LEU A 167 -26.03 -6.52 10.55
CA LEU A 167 -25.20 -5.31 10.47
C LEU A 167 -24.28 -5.18 11.68
N ILE A 168 -24.80 -5.40 12.89
CA ILE A 168 -23.98 -5.39 14.12
C ILE A 168 -22.89 -6.45 14.04
N LEU A 169 -23.22 -7.68 13.61
CA LEU A 169 -22.26 -8.77 13.49
C LEU A 169 -21.17 -8.48 12.45
N GLU A 170 -21.53 -7.86 11.32
CA GLU A 170 -20.59 -7.41 10.29
C GLU A 170 -19.63 -6.35 10.84
N VAL A 171 -20.15 -5.33 11.53
CA VAL A 171 -19.35 -4.27 12.14
C VAL A 171 -18.41 -4.82 13.21
N VAL A 172 -18.88 -5.69 14.09
CA VAL A 172 -18.06 -6.31 15.15
C VAL A 172 -16.96 -7.18 14.55
N THR A 173 -17.28 -7.99 13.53
CA THR A 173 -16.28 -8.82 12.85
C THR A 173 -15.21 -7.95 12.20
N LEU A 174 -15.61 -6.87 11.53
CA LEU A 174 -14.68 -5.96 10.85
C LEU A 174 -13.80 -5.18 11.81
N VAL A 175 -14.37 -4.63 12.89
CA VAL A 175 -13.59 -3.92 13.92
C VAL A 175 -12.66 -4.91 14.63
N GLY A 176 -13.13 -6.13 14.92
CA GLY A 176 -12.29 -7.18 15.51
C GLY A 176 -11.10 -7.57 14.63
N PHE A 177 -11.31 -7.72 13.33
CA PHE A 177 -10.22 -7.99 12.38
C PHE A 177 -9.32 -6.78 12.10
N GLY A 178 -9.86 -5.57 12.10
CA GLY A 178 -9.10 -4.35 11.86
C GLY A 178 -8.23 -3.92 13.05
N HIS A 179 -8.56 -4.39 14.26
CA HIS A 179 -7.80 -4.12 15.48
C HIS A 179 -6.64 -5.13 15.69
N TRP A 180 -6.48 -6.15 14.82
CA TRP A 180 -5.45 -7.18 14.93
C TRP A 180 -4.40 -7.10 13.82
#